data_AF-A0A1B8SD96-F1
#
_entry.id   AF-A0A1B8SD96-F1
#
_cell.length_a   1.000
_cell.length_b   1.000
_cell.length_c   1.000
_cell.angle_alpha   90.00
_cell.angle_beta   90.00
_cell.angle_gamma   90.00
#
_symmetry.space_group_name_H-M   'P 1'
#
loop_
_entity.id
_entity.type
_entity.pdbx_description
1 polymer ?
#
loop_
_entity_poly.entity_id
_entity_poly.type
_entity_poly.pdbx_seq_one_letter_code
_entity_poly.pdbx_strand_id
1 'polypeptide(L)'
;MAHKTLDDLLAEGVSGRGVLVRSDLNVPLDDEGNITDAGRIAASVPTLRALVDAGAKVVVTAHLGRPKGQPDPALSLAPVAAALGQQLGRHVQLAGDVVGTDALARAEGLTDGDVLLLENIRFDPRETSKDDSERLALARALAELVAAPDGSPGAFVSDGFGVVHRKQASVYDVATLLPSYAGTLVAAEIQVLQQLTESTERPYAVVLGGSKVSDKLGVIKSLATKADSIVIGGGMCFTFLAAQGLPVGTSLLEADMVDTCRQLLDDYADVLRLPVDIVVADEFDAAATGEVVAADAIGENKMGLDIGPGSVERFAALLSNAKTIFWNGPMGVFEFPAFAAGTRGVAEAIAAATAKGAFSVVGGGDSAAAVRALGLNESGFSHISTGGGASLEYLEGKPLPGLQALETGGVQ
;
A
#
# COMPACT_ATOMS: atom_id res chain seq x y z
N MET A 1 1.73 -9.82 -20.16
CA MET A 1 2.38 -11.15 -20.06
C MET A 1 2.47 -11.48 -18.58
N ALA A 2 2.35 -12.75 -18.18
CA ALA A 2 2.38 -13.10 -16.76
C ALA A 2 3.81 -12.95 -16.19
N HIS A 3 3.93 -12.34 -15.02
CA HIS A 3 5.20 -12.29 -14.28
C HIS A 3 5.56 -13.70 -13.81
N LYS A 4 6.86 -14.06 -13.84
CA LYS A 4 7.32 -15.25 -13.11
C LYS A 4 7.07 -15.05 -11.62
N THR A 5 6.65 -16.10 -10.94
CA THR A 5 6.23 -16.11 -9.54
C THR A 5 7.19 -16.91 -8.67
N LEU A 6 7.02 -16.84 -7.35
CA LEU A 6 7.74 -17.69 -6.42
C LEU A 6 7.59 -19.18 -6.74
N ASP A 7 6.41 -19.62 -7.18
CA ASP A 7 6.17 -21.03 -7.54
C ASP A 7 7.05 -21.46 -8.73
N ASP A 8 7.25 -20.58 -9.71
CA ASP A 8 8.16 -20.84 -10.84
C ASP A 8 9.61 -20.99 -10.37
N LEU A 9 10.06 -20.13 -9.44
CA LEU A 9 11.41 -20.22 -8.86
C LEU A 9 11.59 -21.52 -8.07
N LEU A 10 10.60 -21.90 -7.25
CA LEU A 10 10.65 -23.13 -6.47
C LEU A 10 10.67 -24.38 -7.39
N ALA A 11 9.93 -24.34 -8.50
CA ALA A 11 9.94 -25.41 -9.50
C ALA A 11 11.28 -25.52 -10.24
N GLU A 12 12.01 -24.41 -10.44
CA GLU A 12 13.37 -24.41 -10.97
C GLU A 12 14.41 -25.00 -9.99
N GLY A 13 14.09 -25.00 -8.69
CA GLY A 13 14.95 -25.52 -7.61
C GLY A 13 15.83 -24.46 -6.96
N VAL A 14 15.77 -24.37 -5.62
CA VAL A 14 16.46 -23.33 -4.83
C VAL A 14 17.37 -23.84 -3.71
N SER A 15 17.49 -25.16 -3.52
CA SER A 15 18.36 -25.72 -2.48
C SER A 15 19.81 -25.28 -2.70
N GLY A 16 20.41 -24.67 -1.68
CA GLY A 16 21.76 -24.11 -1.71
C GLY A 16 21.94 -22.84 -2.55
N ARG A 17 20.89 -22.37 -3.24
CA ARG A 17 20.91 -21.17 -4.08
C ARG A 17 20.73 -19.91 -3.23
N GLY A 18 21.52 -18.88 -3.51
CA GLY A 18 21.33 -17.55 -2.95
C GLY A 18 20.08 -16.87 -3.53
N VAL A 19 19.19 -16.37 -2.66
CA VAL A 19 17.98 -15.65 -3.08
C VAL A 19 17.90 -14.32 -2.35
N LEU A 20 17.96 -13.23 -3.12
CA LEU A 20 17.75 -11.88 -2.62
C LEU A 20 16.26 -11.57 -2.62
N VAL A 21 15.70 -11.23 -1.47
CA VAL A 21 14.28 -10.91 -1.31
C VAL A 21 14.11 -9.45 -0.93
N ARG A 22 13.42 -8.66 -1.77
CA ARG A 22 13.01 -7.30 -1.43
C ARG A 22 11.65 -7.33 -0.73
N SER A 23 11.66 -7.32 0.60
CA SER A 23 10.44 -7.30 1.42
C SER A 23 10.04 -5.87 1.82
N ASP A 24 8.74 -5.61 1.98
CA ASP A 24 8.27 -4.36 2.59
C ASP A 24 8.17 -4.54 4.11
N LEU A 25 9.24 -4.17 4.83
CA LEU A 25 9.32 -4.26 6.29
C LEU A 25 9.28 -2.88 6.98
N ASN A 26 8.72 -1.87 6.32
CA ASN A 26 8.61 -0.53 6.87
C ASN A 26 7.45 -0.45 7.90
N VAL A 27 7.69 -0.98 9.09
CA VAL A 27 6.75 -1.04 10.22
C VAL A 27 6.78 0.24 11.06
N PRO A 28 5.65 0.63 11.69
CA PRO A 28 5.65 1.72 12.66
C PRO A 28 6.39 1.31 13.94
N LEU A 29 7.17 2.23 14.48
CA LEU A 29 7.84 2.11 15.77
C LEU A 29 7.28 3.13 16.76
N ASP A 30 7.25 2.78 18.05
CA ASP A 30 7.05 3.76 19.13
C ASP A 30 8.35 4.54 19.44
N ASP A 31 8.28 5.47 20.39
CA ASP A 31 9.41 6.32 20.78
C ASP A 31 10.56 5.50 21.40
N GLU A 32 10.26 4.32 21.93
CA GLU A 32 11.21 3.36 22.48
C GLU A 32 11.82 2.42 21.41
N GLY A 33 11.35 2.50 20.16
CA GLY A 33 11.82 1.68 19.05
C GLY A 33 11.17 0.29 18.96
N ASN A 34 10.08 0.05 19.69
CA ASN A 34 9.31 -1.19 19.59
C ASN A 34 8.33 -1.14 18.42
N ILE A 35 8.12 -2.30 17.80
CA ILE A 35 7.15 -2.45 16.71
C ILE A 35 5.74 -2.36 17.27
N THR A 36 4.98 -1.36 16.83
CA THR A 36 3.57 -1.17 17.24
C THR A 36 2.59 -1.91 16.34
N ASP A 37 2.99 -2.24 15.12
CA ASP A 37 2.23 -3.08 14.17
C ASP A 37 3.17 -3.98 13.35
N ALA A 38 3.01 -5.29 13.51
CA ALA A 38 3.82 -6.32 12.83
C ALA A 38 3.19 -6.84 11.53
N GLY A 39 2.10 -6.23 11.03
CA GLY A 39 1.36 -6.72 9.86
C GLY A 39 2.22 -6.87 8.61
N ARG A 40 3.12 -5.92 8.33
CA ARG A 40 4.06 -5.99 7.20
C ARG A 40 5.07 -7.14 7.32
N ILE A 41 5.55 -7.39 8.53
CA ILE A 41 6.44 -8.53 8.81
C ILE A 41 5.70 -9.83 8.53
N ALA A 42 4.49 -9.98 9.08
CA ALA A 42 3.66 -11.16 8.87
C ALA A 42 3.34 -11.40 7.40
N ALA A 43 3.12 -10.34 6.62
CA ALA A 43 2.85 -10.42 5.19
C ALA A 43 4.05 -10.94 4.36
N SER A 44 5.29 -10.72 4.81
CA SER A 44 6.50 -11.24 4.13
C SER A 44 6.86 -12.68 4.52
N VAL A 45 6.35 -13.19 5.65
CA VAL A 45 6.70 -14.54 6.16
C VAL A 45 6.37 -15.67 5.16
N PRO A 46 5.23 -15.70 4.45
CA PRO A 46 4.93 -16.78 3.52
C PRO A 46 6.00 -17.00 2.45
N THR A 47 6.46 -15.91 1.80
CA THR A 47 7.54 -15.96 0.80
C THR A 47 8.85 -16.45 1.41
N LEU A 48 9.26 -15.85 2.54
CA LEU A 48 10.53 -16.20 3.20
C LEU A 48 10.53 -17.65 3.69
N ARG A 49 9.41 -18.13 4.25
CA ARG A 49 9.26 -19.50 4.72
C ARG A 49 9.35 -20.50 3.57
N ALA A 50 8.65 -20.25 2.46
CA ALA A 50 8.68 -21.16 1.31
C ALA A 50 10.09 -21.30 0.71
N LEU A 51 10.85 -20.21 0.63
CA LEU A 51 12.25 -20.24 0.17
C LEU A 51 13.15 -21.03 1.10
N VAL A 52 13.05 -20.77 2.40
CA VAL A 52 13.87 -21.48 3.39
C VAL A 52 13.52 -22.96 3.43
N ASP A 53 12.25 -23.32 3.50
CA ASP A 53 11.82 -24.71 3.61
C ASP A 53 12.26 -25.52 2.37
N ALA A 54 12.48 -24.84 1.23
CA ALA A 54 13.05 -25.40 0.01
C ALA A 54 14.60 -25.38 -0.05
N GLY A 55 15.27 -24.96 1.03
CA GLY A 55 16.73 -24.99 1.19
C GLY A 55 17.48 -23.78 0.63
N ALA A 56 16.81 -22.67 0.31
CA ALA A 56 17.47 -21.46 -0.18
C ALA A 56 18.32 -20.78 0.91
N LYS A 57 19.37 -20.07 0.48
CA LYS A 57 20.15 -19.15 1.31
C LYS A 57 19.58 -17.75 1.11
N VAL A 58 18.80 -17.28 2.08
CA VAL A 58 17.95 -16.09 1.88
C VAL A 58 18.65 -14.83 2.40
N VAL A 59 18.81 -13.84 1.53
CA VAL A 59 19.23 -12.49 1.90
C VAL A 59 18.04 -11.55 1.72
N VAL A 60 17.59 -10.90 2.79
CA VAL A 60 16.46 -9.99 2.79
C VAL A 60 16.97 -8.56 2.79
N THR A 61 16.45 -7.72 1.90
CA THR A 61 16.68 -6.28 1.90
C THR A 61 15.37 -5.54 2.10
N ALA A 62 15.38 -4.55 3.00
CA ALA A 62 14.23 -3.75 3.32
C ALA A 62 14.61 -2.30 3.66
N HIS A 63 13.61 -1.41 3.67
CA HIS A 63 13.80 -0.06 4.16
C HIS A 63 12.94 0.17 5.42
N LEU A 64 13.39 1.08 6.27
CA LEU A 64 12.62 1.58 7.41
C LEU A 64 12.72 3.10 7.46
N GLY A 65 11.58 3.78 7.54
CA GLY A 65 11.52 5.24 7.59
C GLY A 65 12.25 5.94 6.42
N ARG A 66 12.79 7.12 6.70
CA ARG A 66 13.45 7.99 5.72
C ARG A 66 14.76 8.59 6.28
N PRO A 67 15.82 7.77 6.41
CA PRO A 67 17.09 8.19 7.03
C PRO A 67 17.95 9.15 6.17
N LYS A 68 17.41 9.67 5.06
CA LYS A 68 18.07 10.62 4.15
C LYS A 68 19.48 10.19 3.68
N GLY A 69 19.72 8.88 3.54
CA GLY A 69 20.98 8.35 2.98
C GLY A 69 22.14 8.26 3.98
N GLN A 70 21.87 8.28 5.29
CA GLN A 70 22.88 8.10 6.32
C GLN A 70 22.40 7.11 7.38
N PRO A 71 23.30 6.35 8.04
CA PRO A 71 22.93 5.49 9.15
C PRO A 71 22.28 6.25 10.29
N ASP A 72 21.12 5.76 10.74
CA ASP A 72 20.39 6.28 11.90
C ASP A 72 19.99 5.10 12.79
N PRO A 73 20.56 4.98 14.00
CA PRO A 73 20.24 3.88 14.92
C PRO A 73 18.74 3.72 15.21
N ALA A 74 17.97 4.83 15.20
CA ALA A 74 16.52 4.80 15.43
C ALA A 74 15.75 4.15 14.25
N LEU A 75 16.38 4.05 13.08
CA LEU A 75 15.81 3.45 11.87
C LEU A 75 16.56 2.17 11.45
N SER A 76 17.26 1.52 12.40
CA SER A 76 17.84 0.19 12.19
C SER A 76 16.75 -0.88 12.06
N LEU A 77 17.02 -1.92 11.29
CA LEU A 77 16.16 -3.09 11.13
C LEU A 77 16.35 -4.14 12.25
N ALA A 78 17.11 -3.86 13.31
CA ALA A 78 17.31 -4.80 14.42
C ALA A 78 16.01 -5.30 15.08
N PRO A 79 15.01 -4.44 15.41
CA PRO A 79 13.72 -4.91 15.91
C PRO A 79 13.00 -5.83 14.91
N VAL A 80 13.13 -5.53 13.62
CA VAL A 80 12.52 -6.29 12.52
C VAL A 80 13.17 -7.67 12.38
N ALA A 81 14.50 -7.78 12.46
CA ALA A 81 15.21 -9.05 12.44
C ALA A 81 14.74 -9.96 13.59
N ALA A 82 14.63 -9.43 14.80
CA ALA A 82 14.16 -10.17 15.97
C ALA A 82 12.72 -10.69 15.77
N ALA A 83 11.81 -9.84 15.28
CA ALA A 83 10.43 -10.20 15.02
C ALA A 83 10.29 -11.22 13.88
N LEU A 84 11.03 -11.07 12.77
CA LEU A 84 11.09 -12.07 11.70
C LEU A 84 11.56 -13.42 12.23
N GLY A 85 12.60 -13.43 13.08
CA GLY A 85 13.11 -14.66 13.66
C GLY A 85 12.07 -15.40 14.51
N GLN A 86 11.30 -14.66 15.32
CA GLN A 86 10.18 -15.22 16.08
C GLN A 86 9.12 -15.84 15.16
N GLN A 87 8.71 -15.15 14.10
CA GLN A 87 7.65 -15.64 13.20
C GLN A 87 8.12 -16.79 12.29
N LEU A 88 9.39 -16.82 11.91
CA LEU A 88 9.98 -17.92 11.14
C LEU A 88 10.34 -19.13 12.02
N GLY A 89 10.38 -18.95 13.34
CA GLY A 89 10.82 -19.99 14.28
C GLY A 89 12.30 -20.33 14.15
N ARG A 90 13.12 -19.40 13.62
CA ARG A 90 14.55 -19.57 13.37
C ARG A 90 15.30 -18.27 13.60
N HIS A 91 16.61 -18.34 13.80
CA HIS A 91 17.42 -17.13 13.91
C HIS A 91 17.51 -16.39 12.57
N VAL A 92 17.25 -15.09 12.59
CA VAL A 92 17.47 -14.17 11.46
C VAL A 92 18.64 -13.28 11.84
N GLN A 93 19.73 -13.39 11.10
CA GLN A 93 20.91 -12.56 11.32
C GLN A 93 20.64 -11.15 10.80
N LEU A 94 21.17 -10.12 11.46
CA LEU A 94 21.22 -8.76 10.92
C LEU A 94 22.66 -8.42 10.53
N ALA A 95 22.88 -7.94 9.31
CA ALA A 95 24.15 -7.35 8.91
C ALA A 95 24.36 -5.97 9.56
N GLY A 96 25.59 -5.65 9.94
CA GLY A 96 25.98 -4.33 10.46
C GLY A 96 26.10 -3.25 9.39
N ASP A 97 25.99 -3.62 8.12
CA ASP A 97 25.97 -2.72 6.96
C ASP A 97 25.03 -3.25 5.86
N VAL A 98 24.93 -2.53 4.74
CA VAL A 98 24.01 -2.85 3.65
C VAL A 98 24.67 -3.79 2.63
N VAL A 99 25.84 -3.41 2.11
CA VAL A 99 26.62 -4.16 1.11
C VAL A 99 28.13 -4.04 1.39
N GLY A 100 28.50 -3.83 2.65
CA GLY A 100 29.88 -3.70 3.09
C GLY A 100 30.48 -5.04 3.50
N THR A 101 31.60 -4.97 4.21
CA THR A 101 32.37 -6.15 4.62
C THR A 101 31.57 -7.10 5.50
N ASP A 102 30.71 -6.58 6.39
CA ASP A 102 29.94 -7.43 7.30
C ASP A 102 28.78 -8.14 6.57
N ALA A 103 28.04 -7.44 5.70
CA ALA A 103 27.02 -8.06 4.86
C ALA A 103 27.59 -9.18 3.98
N LEU A 104 28.73 -8.92 3.32
CA LEU A 104 29.39 -9.91 2.46
C LEU A 104 29.85 -11.14 3.25
N ALA A 105 30.55 -10.94 4.36
CA ALA A 105 31.07 -12.05 5.18
C ALA A 105 29.93 -12.93 5.75
N ARG A 106 28.81 -12.32 6.15
CA ARG A 106 27.63 -13.06 6.62
C ARG A 106 26.93 -13.81 5.50
N ALA A 107 26.81 -13.20 4.32
CA ALA A 107 26.18 -13.80 3.16
C ALA A 107 26.95 -15.04 2.68
N GLU A 108 28.30 -14.95 2.62
CA GLU A 108 29.17 -16.09 2.31
C GLU A 108 29.06 -17.22 3.34
N GLY A 109 28.77 -16.88 4.59
CA GLY A 109 28.58 -17.82 5.69
C GLY A 109 27.22 -18.51 5.72
N LEU A 110 26.27 -18.16 4.84
CA LEU A 110 24.93 -18.76 4.84
C LEU A 110 24.96 -20.23 4.40
N THR A 111 24.25 -21.05 5.18
CA THR A 111 23.92 -22.43 4.87
C THR A 111 22.45 -22.56 4.45
N ASP A 112 22.08 -23.72 3.92
CA ASP A 112 20.74 -23.97 3.40
C ASP A 112 19.67 -23.71 4.47
N GLY A 113 18.72 -22.82 4.15
CA GLY A 113 17.69 -22.39 5.10
C GLY A 113 18.13 -21.30 6.08
N ASP A 114 19.31 -20.72 5.96
CA ASP A 114 19.66 -19.51 6.71
C ASP A 114 19.00 -18.25 6.12
N VAL A 115 18.74 -17.27 6.99
CA VAL A 115 18.21 -15.96 6.60
C VAL A 115 19.11 -14.87 7.16
N LEU A 116 19.60 -14.01 6.27
CA LEU A 116 20.27 -12.75 6.59
C LEU A 116 19.34 -11.59 6.25
N LEU A 117 19.07 -10.70 7.20
CA LEU A 117 18.50 -9.38 6.94
C LEU A 117 19.64 -8.37 6.83
N LEU A 118 19.70 -7.65 5.71
CA LEU A 118 20.60 -6.52 5.55
C LEU A 118 20.14 -5.34 6.41
N GLU A 119 21.04 -4.46 6.78
CA GLU A 119 20.65 -3.19 7.40
C GLU A 119 19.82 -2.34 6.42
N ASN A 120 19.11 -1.35 6.95
CA ASN A 120 18.21 -0.47 6.21
C ASN A 120 18.83 0.02 4.90
N ILE A 121 18.28 -0.43 3.77
CA ILE A 121 18.81 -0.14 2.43
C ILE A 121 18.92 1.36 2.14
N ARG A 122 18.13 2.19 2.83
CA ARG A 122 18.17 3.66 2.70
C ARG A 122 19.29 4.33 3.51
N PHE A 123 20.09 3.59 4.27
CA PHE A 123 21.36 4.07 4.80
C PHE A 123 22.41 4.23 3.70
N ASP A 124 22.24 3.53 2.58
CA ASP A 124 23.05 3.75 1.38
C ASP A 124 22.37 4.82 0.49
N PRO A 125 23.02 5.98 0.25
CA PRO A 125 22.42 7.05 -0.56
C PRO A 125 22.19 6.63 -2.02
N ARG A 126 22.90 5.59 -2.50
CA ARG A 126 22.73 5.06 -3.86
C ARG A 126 21.35 4.43 -4.06
N GLU A 127 20.66 3.98 -3.02
CA GLU A 127 19.32 3.35 -3.15
C GLU A 127 18.32 4.23 -3.88
N THR A 128 18.31 5.54 -3.56
CA THR A 128 17.38 6.52 -4.12
C THR A 128 18.04 7.52 -5.06
N SER A 129 19.26 7.24 -5.52
CA SER A 129 20.00 8.18 -6.36
C SER A 129 19.27 8.48 -7.67
N LYS A 130 19.37 9.73 -8.12
CA LYS A 130 18.88 10.14 -9.44
C LYS A 130 19.84 9.70 -10.56
N ASP A 131 21.06 9.31 -10.23
CA ASP A 131 22.05 8.77 -11.17
C ASP A 131 21.84 7.25 -11.31
N ASP A 132 21.49 6.82 -12.52
CA ASP A 132 21.28 5.41 -12.86
C ASP A 132 22.53 4.56 -12.62
N SER A 133 23.74 5.11 -12.80
CA SER A 133 24.99 4.39 -12.59
C SER A 133 25.28 4.11 -11.11
N GLU A 134 24.93 5.05 -10.22
CA GLU A 134 25.07 4.87 -8.77
C GLU A 134 24.11 3.79 -8.26
N ARG A 135 22.85 3.83 -8.71
CA ARG A 135 21.87 2.79 -8.36
C ARG A 135 22.30 1.42 -8.87
N LEU A 136 22.77 1.36 -10.12
CA LEU A 136 23.28 0.11 -10.70
C LEU A 136 24.49 -0.44 -9.94
N ALA A 137 25.36 0.43 -9.43
CA ALA A 137 26.50 0.02 -8.60
C ALA A 137 26.04 -0.64 -7.28
N LEU A 138 25.02 -0.09 -6.62
CA LEU A 138 24.43 -0.74 -5.44
C LEU A 138 23.71 -2.05 -5.80
N ALA A 139 22.96 -2.08 -6.91
CA ALA A 139 22.28 -3.29 -7.38
C ALA A 139 23.25 -4.44 -7.68
N ARG A 140 24.42 -4.14 -8.27
CA ARG A 140 25.50 -5.12 -8.48
C ARG A 140 26.05 -5.66 -7.16
N ALA A 141 26.27 -4.78 -6.18
CA ALA A 141 26.73 -5.20 -4.86
C ALA A 141 25.69 -6.08 -4.13
N LEU A 142 24.39 -5.78 -4.27
CA LEU A 142 23.32 -6.65 -3.77
C LEU A 142 23.29 -8.01 -4.46
N ALA A 143 23.53 -8.04 -5.79
CA ALA A 143 23.57 -9.29 -6.55
C ALA A 143 24.78 -10.17 -6.16
N GLU A 144 25.90 -9.55 -5.81
CA GLU A 144 27.11 -10.24 -5.33
C GLU A 144 26.84 -11.02 -4.02
N LEU A 145 26.01 -10.48 -3.12
CA LEU A 145 25.65 -11.15 -1.86
C LEU A 145 24.93 -12.49 -2.04
N VAL A 146 24.37 -12.76 -3.22
CA VAL A 146 23.62 -13.99 -3.50
C VAL A 146 24.22 -14.81 -4.65
N ALA A 147 25.40 -14.41 -5.15
CA ALA A 147 26.14 -15.15 -6.15
C ALA A 147 26.71 -16.44 -5.54
N ALA A 148 26.70 -17.52 -6.32
CA ALA A 148 27.34 -18.76 -5.90
C ALA A 148 28.87 -18.70 -6.11
N PRO A 149 29.67 -19.47 -5.33
CA PRO A 149 31.13 -19.51 -5.49
C PRO A 149 31.60 -19.98 -6.88
N ASP A 150 30.76 -20.70 -7.62
CA ASP A 150 31.04 -21.16 -8.98
C ASP A 150 30.73 -20.10 -10.06
N GLY A 151 30.30 -18.91 -9.65
CA GLY A 151 29.95 -17.79 -10.52
C GLY A 151 28.53 -17.85 -11.07
N SER A 152 27.71 -18.84 -10.68
CA SER A 152 26.29 -18.85 -11.06
C SER A 152 25.52 -17.74 -10.32
N PRO A 153 24.59 -17.04 -10.99
CA PRO A 153 23.83 -15.97 -10.37
C PRO A 153 22.81 -16.52 -9.37
N GLY A 154 22.54 -15.76 -8.32
CA GLY A 154 21.41 -16.00 -7.43
C GLY A 154 20.04 -15.79 -8.11
N ALA A 155 19.00 -15.62 -7.31
CA ALA A 155 17.69 -15.16 -7.78
C ALA A 155 17.28 -13.89 -7.04
N PHE A 156 16.38 -13.11 -7.65
CA PHE A 156 15.73 -11.97 -7.03
C PHE A 156 14.23 -12.22 -6.88
N VAL A 157 13.70 -12.02 -5.67
CA VAL A 157 12.27 -12.07 -5.39
C VAL A 157 11.80 -10.69 -4.91
N SER A 158 10.90 -10.08 -5.67
CA SER A 158 10.23 -8.84 -5.27
C SER A 158 8.99 -9.19 -4.47
N ASP A 159 8.98 -8.88 -3.17
CA ASP A 159 7.90 -9.24 -2.24
C ASP A 159 7.40 -8.04 -1.41
N GLY A 160 7.62 -6.83 -1.92
CA GLY A 160 7.16 -5.59 -1.31
C GLY A 160 6.37 -4.74 -2.32
N PHE A 161 5.05 -4.92 -2.39
CA PHE A 161 4.24 -4.19 -3.37
C PHE A 161 4.23 -2.68 -3.11
N GLY A 162 4.33 -2.25 -1.85
CA GLY A 162 4.46 -0.84 -1.48
C GLY A 162 5.66 -0.11 -2.09
N VAL A 163 6.69 -0.82 -2.58
CA VAL A 163 7.89 -0.22 -3.17
C VAL A 163 7.96 -0.32 -4.70
N VAL A 164 7.11 -1.11 -5.35
CA VAL A 164 7.21 -1.37 -6.80
C VAL A 164 6.95 -0.15 -7.69
N HIS A 165 6.32 0.89 -7.15
CA HIS A 165 6.12 2.18 -7.84
C HIS A 165 7.40 3.05 -7.89
N ARG A 166 8.52 2.59 -7.32
CA ARG A 166 9.79 3.34 -7.24
C ARG A 166 10.86 2.72 -8.14
N LYS A 167 11.56 3.57 -8.89
CA LYS A 167 12.81 3.21 -9.58
C LYS A 167 13.98 3.34 -8.59
N GLN A 168 14.22 2.29 -7.82
CA GLN A 168 15.27 2.21 -6.77
C GLN A 168 16.22 1.06 -7.04
N ALA A 169 17.43 1.09 -6.46
CA ALA A 169 18.44 0.07 -6.69
C ALA A 169 17.95 -1.34 -6.29
N SER A 170 17.37 -1.44 -5.09
CA SER A 170 16.84 -2.70 -4.52
C SER A 170 15.49 -3.16 -5.08
N VAL A 171 14.90 -2.40 -6.01
CA VAL A 171 13.55 -2.65 -6.56
C VAL A 171 13.62 -2.88 -8.06
N TYR A 172 14.14 -1.89 -8.79
CA TYR A 172 14.19 -1.85 -10.24
C TYR A 172 15.53 -2.38 -10.77
N ASP A 173 16.64 -1.77 -10.36
CA ASP A 173 17.93 -2.02 -11.00
C ASP A 173 18.41 -3.46 -10.74
N VAL A 174 18.22 -4.00 -9.53
CA VAL A 174 18.58 -5.39 -9.20
C VAL A 174 17.79 -6.43 -10.00
N ALA A 175 16.52 -6.13 -10.32
CA ALA A 175 15.66 -7.01 -11.11
C ALA A 175 16.09 -7.09 -12.59
N THR A 176 16.92 -6.16 -13.06
CA THR A 176 17.55 -6.21 -14.39
C THR A 176 18.84 -7.02 -14.42
N LEU A 177 19.41 -7.34 -13.25
CA LEU A 177 20.69 -8.07 -13.11
C LEU A 177 20.52 -9.55 -12.78
N LEU A 178 19.45 -9.90 -12.04
CA LEU A 178 19.18 -11.25 -11.59
C LEU A 178 17.89 -11.80 -12.22
N PRO A 179 17.78 -13.12 -12.42
CA PRO A 179 16.49 -13.76 -12.68
C PRO A 179 15.49 -13.34 -11.61
N SER A 180 14.41 -12.69 -12.02
CA SER A 180 13.50 -12.00 -11.12
C SER A 180 12.10 -12.62 -11.08
N TYR A 181 11.53 -12.69 -9.88
CA TYR A 181 10.25 -13.35 -9.60
C TYR A 181 9.41 -12.48 -8.67
N ALA A 182 8.09 -12.51 -8.83
CA ALA A 182 7.15 -11.95 -7.87
C ALA A 182 6.99 -12.90 -6.67
N GLY A 183 7.24 -12.40 -5.46
CA GLY A 183 6.90 -13.08 -4.23
C GLY A 183 5.38 -13.19 -4.03
N THR A 184 4.96 -13.94 -3.01
CA THR A 184 3.54 -14.20 -2.74
C THR A 184 2.72 -12.92 -2.55
N LEU A 185 3.28 -11.92 -1.86
CA LEU A 185 2.61 -10.65 -1.59
C LEU A 185 2.41 -9.85 -2.87
N VAL A 186 3.47 -9.70 -3.67
CA VAL A 186 3.42 -8.95 -4.93
C VAL A 186 2.49 -9.65 -5.93
N ALA A 187 2.55 -10.98 -6.05
CA ALA A 187 1.68 -11.75 -6.93
C ALA A 187 0.19 -11.59 -6.55
N ALA A 188 -0.14 -11.67 -5.25
CA ALA A 188 -1.50 -11.47 -4.76
C ALA A 188 -2.00 -10.04 -5.04
N GLU A 189 -1.20 -9.02 -4.79
CA GLU A 189 -1.56 -7.62 -5.07
C GLU A 189 -1.81 -7.37 -6.56
N ILE A 190 -0.96 -7.92 -7.44
CA ILE A 190 -1.16 -7.82 -8.89
C ILE A 190 -2.49 -8.47 -9.29
N GLN A 191 -2.78 -9.68 -8.79
CA GLN A 191 -4.03 -10.38 -9.10
C GLN A 191 -5.26 -9.58 -8.67
N VAL A 192 -5.23 -9.04 -7.44
CA VAL A 192 -6.33 -8.22 -6.91
C VAL A 192 -6.51 -6.95 -7.73
N LEU A 193 -5.43 -6.26 -8.08
CA LEU A 193 -5.51 -5.01 -8.84
C LEU A 193 -5.94 -5.25 -10.29
N GLN A 194 -5.49 -6.34 -10.93
CA GLN A 194 -6.01 -6.78 -12.23
C GLN A 194 -7.50 -7.06 -12.14
N GLN A 195 -7.97 -7.72 -11.07
CA GLN A 195 -9.39 -7.92 -10.87
C GLN A 195 -10.15 -6.58 -10.77
N LEU A 196 -9.60 -5.57 -10.07
CA LEU A 196 -10.23 -4.25 -9.99
C LEU A 196 -10.23 -3.45 -11.30
N THR A 197 -9.28 -3.71 -12.22
CA THR A 197 -9.14 -2.97 -13.48
C THR A 197 -9.71 -3.69 -14.70
N GLU A 198 -9.82 -5.02 -14.66
CA GLU A 198 -10.20 -5.91 -15.77
C GLU A 198 -11.46 -6.74 -15.49
N SER A 199 -11.81 -7.01 -14.23
CA SER A 199 -12.96 -7.88 -13.90
C SER A 199 -14.30 -7.20 -14.10
N THR A 200 -15.32 -8.03 -14.31
CA THR A 200 -16.68 -7.64 -14.74
C THR A 200 -17.77 -7.99 -13.71
N GLU A 201 -17.42 -8.40 -12.48
CA GLU A 201 -18.41 -8.70 -11.46
C GLU A 201 -19.10 -7.44 -10.94
N ARG A 202 -20.33 -7.23 -11.43
CA ARG A 202 -21.16 -6.06 -11.19
C ARG A 202 -22.36 -6.37 -10.27
N PRO A 203 -22.85 -5.38 -9.50
CA PRO A 203 -22.42 -3.98 -9.49
C PRO A 203 -21.03 -3.76 -8.88
N TYR A 204 -20.20 -2.94 -9.53
CA TYR A 204 -18.92 -2.49 -9.03
C TYR A 204 -19.07 -1.11 -8.38
N ALA A 205 -18.88 -1.06 -7.06
CA ALA A 205 -18.87 0.18 -6.29
C ALA A 205 -17.44 0.57 -5.91
N VAL A 206 -17.14 1.87 -6.02
CA VAL A 206 -15.90 2.44 -5.52
C VAL A 206 -16.24 3.46 -4.44
N VAL A 207 -15.45 3.49 -3.37
CA VAL A 207 -15.55 4.46 -2.27
C VAL A 207 -14.24 5.22 -2.21
N LEU A 208 -14.27 6.52 -2.47
CA LEU A 208 -13.12 7.40 -2.40
C LEU A 208 -13.31 8.44 -1.31
N GLY A 209 -12.30 8.61 -0.47
CA GLY A 209 -12.27 9.62 0.58
C GLY A 209 -10.87 10.17 0.80
N GLY A 210 -10.62 10.66 2.01
CA GLY A 210 -9.42 11.41 2.35
C GLY A 210 -9.58 12.91 2.07
N SER A 211 -8.47 13.65 2.15
CA SER A 211 -8.51 15.12 2.24
C SER A 211 -8.46 15.85 0.90
N LYS A 212 -7.86 15.28 -0.15
CA LYS A 212 -7.59 15.98 -1.41
C LYS A 212 -8.12 15.24 -2.63
N VAL A 213 -8.75 15.98 -3.54
CA VAL A 213 -9.15 15.54 -4.87
C VAL A 213 -7.93 15.34 -5.76
N SER A 214 -6.94 16.22 -5.70
CA SER A 214 -5.74 16.14 -6.55
C SER A 214 -5.01 14.79 -6.43
N ASP A 215 -4.94 14.24 -5.22
CA ASP A 215 -4.34 12.92 -4.93
C ASP A 215 -5.16 11.74 -5.48
N LYS A 216 -6.44 11.95 -5.84
CA LYS A 216 -7.37 10.90 -6.30
C LYS A 216 -7.83 11.09 -7.74
N LEU A 217 -7.45 12.19 -8.40
CA LEU A 217 -7.99 12.57 -9.71
C LEU A 217 -7.78 11.49 -10.77
N GLY A 218 -6.58 10.90 -10.83
CA GLY A 218 -6.28 9.83 -11.79
C GLY A 218 -7.16 8.61 -11.56
N VAL A 219 -7.32 8.23 -10.29
CA VAL A 219 -8.14 7.07 -9.87
C VAL A 219 -9.60 7.30 -10.23
N ILE A 220 -10.14 8.50 -9.95
CA ILE A 220 -11.52 8.87 -10.32
C ILE A 220 -11.70 8.72 -11.82
N LYS A 221 -10.83 9.34 -12.63
CA LYS A 221 -10.95 9.28 -14.10
C LYS A 221 -10.86 7.86 -14.65
N SER A 222 -9.95 7.05 -14.11
CA SER A 222 -9.80 5.65 -14.52
C SER A 222 -11.03 4.81 -14.16
N LEU A 223 -11.47 4.88 -12.91
CA LEU A 223 -12.54 4.02 -12.39
C LEU A 223 -13.94 4.50 -12.77
N ALA A 224 -14.16 5.79 -13.04
CA ALA A 224 -15.48 6.30 -13.46
C ALA A 224 -15.98 5.67 -14.77
N THR A 225 -15.06 5.19 -15.61
CA THR A 225 -15.40 4.48 -16.85
C THR A 225 -15.74 2.99 -16.64
N LYS A 226 -15.51 2.46 -15.44
CA LYS A 226 -15.58 1.02 -15.12
C LYS A 226 -16.61 0.70 -14.03
N ALA A 227 -16.67 1.54 -13.00
CA ALA A 227 -17.54 1.37 -11.85
C ALA A 227 -18.99 1.75 -12.19
N ASP A 228 -19.94 1.04 -11.58
CA ASP A 228 -21.37 1.41 -11.65
C ASP A 228 -21.70 2.55 -10.69
N SER A 229 -20.85 2.77 -9.68
CA SER A 229 -20.98 3.86 -8.73
C SER A 229 -19.66 4.22 -8.07
N ILE A 230 -19.44 5.52 -7.87
CA ILE A 230 -18.31 6.05 -7.10
C ILE A 230 -18.87 6.95 -6.00
N VAL A 231 -18.78 6.48 -4.77
CA VAL A 231 -19.07 7.24 -3.55
C VAL A 231 -17.87 8.13 -3.24
N ILE A 232 -18.12 9.43 -3.07
CA ILE A 232 -17.11 10.41 -2.67
C ILE A 232 -17.44 10.89 -1.25
N GLY A 233 -16.51 10.76 -0.32
CA GLY A 233 -16.59 11.28 1.05
C GLY A 233 -15.30 12.00 1.46
N GLY A 234 -15.06 12.13 2.77
CA GLY A 234 -13.87 12.79 3.31
C GLY A 234 -13.80 14.28 2.99
N GLY A 235 -12.67 14.91 3.32
CA GLY A 235 -12.41 16.32 3.01
C GLY A 235 -12.49 16.65 1.52
N MET A 236 -12.18 15.68 0.65
CA MET A 236 -12.23 15.89 -0.80
C MET A 236 -13.64 16.14 -1.33
N CYS A 237 -14.70 15.72 -0.62
CA CYS A 237 -16.08 15.92 -1.09
C CYS A 237 -16.47 17.40 -1.13
N PHE A 238 -15.87 18.26 -0.31
CA PHE A 238 -16.22 19.68 -0.25
C PHE A 238 -15.84 20.43 -1.53
N THR A 239 -14.76 20.03 -2.22
CA THR A 239 -14.43 20.61 -3.54
C THR A 239 -15.51 20.25 -4.58
N PHE A 240 -16.09 19.04 -4.51
CA PHE A 240 -17.23 18.66 -5.36
C PHE A 240 -18.51 19.42 -5.01
N LEU A 241 -18.83 19.59 -3.72
CA LEU A 241 -19.98 20.37 -3.27
C LEU A 241 -19.85 21.86 -3.70
N ALA A 242 -18.66 22.43 -3.55
CA ALA A 242 -18.36 23.78 -4.05
C ALA A 242 -18.50 23.88 -5.58
N ALA A 243 -18.14 22.82 -6.32
CA ALA A 243 -18.34 22.78 -7.77
C ALA A 243 -19.82 22.78 -8.19
N GLN A 244 -20.72 22.26 -7.35
CA GLN A 244 -22.18 22.37 -7.48
C GLN A 244 -22.73 23.73 -7.05
N GLY A 245 -21.89 24.63 -6.55
CA GLY A 245 -22.29 25.96 -6.06
C GLY A 245 -22.83 25.94 -4.62
N LEU A 246 -22.60 24.87 -3.86
CA LEU A 246 -23.03 24.77 -2.47
C LEU A 246 -22.04 25.47 -1.52
N PRO A 247 -22.52 26.06 -0.41
CA PRO A 247 -21.64 26.62 0.61
C PRO A 247 -20.88 25.50 1.33
N VAL A 248 -19.57 25.70 1.54
CA VAL A 248 -18.71 24.74 2.26
C VAL A 248 -18.05 25.33 3.50
N GLY A 249 -18.39 26.57 3.87
CA GLY A 249 -17.84 27.25 5.04
C GLY A 249 -16.30 27.28 5.04
N THR A 250 -15.69 26.86 6.15
CA THR A 250 -14.24 26.73 6.33
C THR A 250 -13.72 25.31 6.04
N SER A 251 -14.53 24.46 5.42
CA SER A 251 -14.13 23.10 5.04
C SER A 251 -12.97 23.09 4.04
N LEU A 252 -12.26 21.97 3.99
CA LEU A 252 -11.10 21.79 3.12
C LEU A 252 -11.50 21.94 1.65
N LEU A 253 -10.88 22.89 0.93
CA LEU A 253 -11.23 23.22 -0.45
C LEU A 253 -9.97 23.38 -1.31
N GLU A 254 -9.91 22.64 -2.41
CA GLU A 254 -8.92 22.82 -3.47
C GLU A 254 -9.52 23.71 -4.57
N ALA A 255 -9.37 25.04 -4.42
CA ALA A 255 -10.01 26.01 -5.30
C ALA A 255 -9.62 25.85 -6.79
N ASP A 256 -8.39 25.43 -7.06
CA ASP A 256 -7.88 25.13 -8.40
C ASP A 256 -8.47 23.84 -9.01
N MET A 257 -9.09 22.99 -8.18
CA MET A 257 -9.73 21.75 -8.60
C MET A 257 -11.24 21.88 -8.82
N VAL A 258 -11.86 23.02 -8.50
CA VAL A 258 -13.32 23.22 -8.60
C VAL A 258 -13.82 23.02 -10.04
N ASP A 259 -13.16 23.62 -11.03
CA ASP A 259 -13.56 23.47 -12.43
C ASP A 259 -13.40 22.03 -12.92
N THR A 260 -12.35 21.34 -12.45
CA THR A 260 -12.15 19.91 -12.73
C THR A 260 -13.25 19.06 -12.10
N CYS A 261 -13.63 19.33 -10.85
CA CYS A 261 -14.72 18.62 -10.17
C CYS A 261 -16.06 18.85 -10.86
N ARG A 262 -16.32 20.07 -11.35
CA ARG A 262 -17.52 20.38 -12.13
C ARG A 262 -17.58 19.53 -13.40
N GLN A 263 -16.49 19.48 -14.14
CA GLN A 263 -16.40 18.64 -15.34
C GLN A 263 -16.63 17.16 -15.02
N LEU A 264 -16.03 16.63 -13.94
CA LEU A 264 -16.26 15.25 -13.52
C LEU A 264 -17.72 14.97 -13.16
N LEU A 265 -18.40 15.92 -12.51
CA LEU A 265 -19.82 15.79 -12.18
C LEU A 265 -20.69 15.81 -13.44
N ASP A 266 -20.34 16.61 -14.45
CA ASP A 266 -21.05 16.65 -15.73
C ASP A 266 -20.82 15.37 -16.54
N ASP A 267 -19.57 14.91 -16.63
CA ASP A 267 -19.17 13.73 -17.41
C ASP A 267 -19.66 12.41 -16.79
N TYR A 268 -19.81 12.36 -15.46
CA TYR A 268 -20.09 11.13 -14.70
C TYR A 268 -21.23 11.28 -13.68
N ALA A 269 -22.24 12.12 -13.96
CA ALA A 269 -23.37 12.42 -13.07
C ALA A 269 -24.11 11.16 -12.58
N ASP A 270 -24.24 10.17 -13.46
CA ASP A 270 -24.90 8.89 -13.23
C ASP A 270 -24.02 7.89 -12.47
N VAL A 271 -22.74 8.17 -12.27
CA VAL A 271 -21.80 7.31 -11.52
C VAL A 271 -21.41 7.92 -10.17
N LEU A 272 -21.13 9.21 -10.11
CA LEU A 272 -20.67 9.89 -8.89
C LEU A 272 -21.81 10.03 -7.87
N ARG A 273 -21.50 9.80 -6.59
CA ARG A 273 -22.42 9.89 -5.46
C ARG A 273 -21.78 10.71 -4.35
N LEU A 274 -22.36 11.88 -4.08
CA LEU A 274 -21.90 12.82 -3.06
C LEU A 274 -22.73 12.66 -1.76
N PRO A 275 -22.20 13.13 -0.60
CA PRO A 275 -22.95 13.14 0.65
C PRO A 275 -24.15 14.07 0.58
N VAL A 276 -25.20 13.77 1.35
CA VAL A 276 -26.43 14.58 1.46
C VAL A 276 -26.51 15.35 2.78
N ASP A 277 -25.73 14.94 3.76
CA ASP A 277 -25.60 15.55 5.08
C ASP A 277 -24.15 15.38 5.57
N ILE A 278 -23.71 16.31 6.43
CA ILE A 278 -22.33 16.46 6.87
C ILE A 278 -22.33 16.70 8.38
N VAL A 279 -21.37 16.10 9.08
CA VAL A 279 -21.06 16.45 10.47
C VAL A 279 -20.06 17.60 10.46
N VAL A 280 -20.46 18.75 11.01
CA VAL A 280 -19.67 19.99 11.05
C VAL A 280 -19.24 20.36 12.47
N ALA A 281 -18.15 21.14 12.56
CA ALA A 281 -17.68 21.75 13.80
C ALA A 281 -17.15 23.17 13.55
N ASP A 282 -16.94 23.94 14.61
CA ASP A 282 -16.34 25.29 14.54
C ASP A 282 -14.81 25.24 14.34
N GLU A 283 -14.17 24.16 14.80
CA GLU A 283 -12.70 24.01 14.81
C GLU A 283 -12.27 22.55 14.57
N PHE A 284 -11.03 22.39 14.10
CA PHE A 284 -10.39 21.09 13.92
C PHE A 284 -9.76 20.65 15.25
N ASP A 285 -10.56 20.11 16.15
CA ASP A 285 -10.11 19.66 17.47
C ASP A 285 -10.78 18.33 17.87
N ALA A 286 -10.04 17.46 18.56
CA ALA A 286 -10.52 16.17 19.02
C ALA A 286 -11.64 16.27 20.08
N ALA A 287 -11.70 17.40 20.80
CA ALA A 287 -12.72 17.71 21.80
C ALA A 287 -13.93 18.46 21.21
N ALA A 288 -13.90 18.84 19.93
CA ALA A 288 -15.01 19.52 19.28
C ALA A 288 -16.25 18.60 19.23
N THR A 289 -17.43 19.20 19.41
CA THR A 289 -18.71 18.50 19.24
C THR A 289 -19.20 18.64 17.81
N GLY A 290 -19.61 17.53 17.19
CA GLY A 290 -20.19 17.53 15.85
C GLY A 290 -21.68 17.90 15.84
N GLU A 291 -22.08 18.68 14.84
CA GLU A 291 -23.47 18.99 14.50
C GLU A 291 -23.78 18.44 13.10
N VAL A 292 -24.94 17.79 12.91
CA VAL A 292 -25.36 17.30 11.59
C VAL A 292 -26.14 18.38 10.87
N VAL A 293 -25.69 18.74 9.67
CA VAL A 293 -26.38 19.67 8.76
C VAL A 293 -26.56 19.04 7.38
N ALA A 294 -27.52 19.54 6.60
CA ALA A 294 -27.63 19.17 5.19
C ALA A 294 -26.40 19.66 4.41
N ALA A 295 -26.00 18.95 3.35
CA ALA A 295 -24.81 19.28 2.57
C ALA A 295 -24.88 20.67 1.90
N ASP A 296 -26.08 21.22 1.69
CA ASP A 296 -26.33 22.56 1.16
C ASP A 296 -26.49 23.65 2.25
N ALA A 297 -26.32 23.28 3.53
CA ALA A 297 -26.57 24.12 4.69
C ALA A 297 -25.35 24.28 5.62
N ILE A 298 -24.12 24.06 5.11
CA ILE A 298 -22.89 24.27 5.89
C ILE A 298 -22.72 25.77 6.16
N GLY A 299 -22.66 26.15 7.44
CA GLY A 299 -22.51 27.54 7.87
C GLY A 299 -21.13 28.13 7.53
N GLU A 300 -21.06 29.45 7.32
CA GLU A 300 -19.84 30.14 6.87
C GLU A 300 -18.62 29.92 7.79
N ASN A 301 -18.85 29.81 9.10
CA ASN A 301 -17.79 29.63 10.11
C ASN A 301 -17.60 28.15 10.53
N LYS A 302 -18.24 27.20 9.85
CA LYS A 302 -18.20 25.78 10.16
C LYS A 302 -17.36 25.04 9.13
N MET A 303 -16.70 23.96 9.55
CA MET A 303 -16.03 23.00 8.66
C MET A 303 -16.66 21.62 8.79
N GLY A 304 -16.81 20.92 7.67
CA GLY A 304 -17.22 19.53 7.66
C GLY A 304 -16.04 18.60 7.97
N LEU A 305 -16.27 17.66 8.89
CA LEU A 305 -15.24 16.75 9.39
C LEU A 305 -15.63 15.27 9.24
N ASP A 306 -16.89 14.96 8.94
CA ASP A 306 -17.36 13.61 8.62
C ASP A 306 -18.63 13.67 7.76
N ILE A 307 -18.97 12.56 7.10
CA ILE A 307 -20.28 12.42 6.44
C ILE A 307 -21.38 12.18 7.49
N GLY A 308 -22.57 12.73 7.24
CA GLY A 308 -23.70 12.57 8.14
C GLY A 308 -24.37 11.19 8.07
N PRO A 309 -25.25 10.87 9.04
CA PRO A 309 -25.91 9.57 9.12
C PRO A 309 -26.79 9.23 7.90
N GLY A 310 -27.43 10.23 7.27
CA GLY A 310 -28.23 10.02 6.06
C GLY A 310 -27.36 9.61 4.86
N SER A 311 -26.15 10.16 4.76
CA SER A 311 -25.15 9.79 3.76
C SER A 311 -24.63 8.38 3.99
N VAL A 312 -24.33 8.02 5.25
CA VAL A 312 -23.94 6.65 5.62
C VAL A 312 -25.01 5.66 5.22
N GLU A 313 -26.29 5.91 5.54
CA GLU A 313 -27.40 5.03 5.18
C GLU A 313 -27.50 4.84 3.65
N ARG A 314 -27.44 5.94 2.90
CA ARG A 314 -27.49 5.91 1.43
C ARG A 314 -26.33 5.14 0.82
N PHE A 315 -25.11 5.38 1.30
CA PHE A 315 -23.93 4.69 0.80
C PHE A 315 -23.94 3.21 1.18
N ALA A 316 -24.37 2.87 2.41
CA ALA A 316 -24.51 1.49 2.84
C ALA A 316 -25.53 0.71 1.98
N ALA A 317 -26.67 1.31 1.65
CA ALA A 317 -27.66 0.69 0.77
C ALA A 317 -27.08 0.37 -0.63
N LEU A 318 -26.32 1.31 -1.20
CA LEU A 318 -25.63 1.13 -2.48
C LEU A 318 -24.59 0.01 -2.39
N LEU A 319 -23.72 0.04 -1.38
CA LEU A 319 -22.65 -0.94 -1.19
C LEU A 319 -23.18 -2.34 -0.91
N SER A 320 -24.33 -2.46 -0.23
CA SER A 320 -24.92 -3.76 0.11
C SER A 320 -25.30 -4.63 -1.09
N ASN A 321 -25.46 -4.01 -2.27
CA ASN A 321 -25.82 -4.69 -3.52
C ASN A 321 -24.61 -4.93 -4.44
N ALA A 322 -23.44 -4.42 -4.09
CA ALA A 322 -22.24 -4.54 -4.92
C ALA A 322 -21.69 -5.98 -4.89
N LYS A 323 -21.12 -6.40 -6.03
CA LYS A 323 -20.35 -7.64 -6.17
C LYS A 323 -18.86 -7.39 -6.04
N THR A 324 -18.40 -6.23 -6.49
CA THR A 324 -17.04 -5.76 -6.30
C THR A 324 -17.08 -4.43 -5.57
N ILE A 325 -16.23 -4.27 -4.56
CA ILE A 325 -16.08 -3.02 -3.82
C ILE A 325 -14.60 -2.65 -3.73
N PHE A 326 -14.24 -1.43 -4.13
CA PHE A 326 -12.93 -0.87 -3.85
C PHE A 326 -13.06 0.35 -2.95
N TRP A 327 -12.39 0.37 -1.80
CA TRP A 327 -12.41 1.48 -0.86
C TRP A 327 -11.01 2.09 -0.67
N ASN A 328 -10.90 3.40 -0.87
CA ASN A 328 -9.67 4.16 -0.68
C ASN A 328 -9.92 5.56 -0.09
N GLY A 329 -9.54 5.74 1.17
CA GLY A 329 -9.64 6.97 1.93
C GLY A 329 -10.83 7.00 2.91
N PRO A 330 -10.65 7.51 4.14
CA PRO A 330 -11.71 7.61 5.14
C PRO A 330 -12.77 8.65 4.76
N MET A 331 -13.96 8.56 5.37
CA MET A 331 -15.10 9.44 5.10
C MET A 331 -15.11 10.72 5.97
N GLY A 332 -14.26 10.75 6.99
CA GLY A 332 -14.10 11.84 7.94
C GLY A 332 -12.77 11.74 8.69
N VAL A 333 -12.58 12.60 9.68
CA VAL A 333 -11.40 12.62 10.56
C VAL A 333 -11.54 11.52 11.62
N PHE A 334 -11.34 10.27 11.20
CA PHE A 334 -11.62 9.08 12.00
C PHE A 334 -10.78 8.96 13.28
N GLU A 335 -9.68 9.72 13.36
CA GLU A 335 -8.84 9.85 14.54
C GLU A 335 -9.57 10.53 15.70
N PHE A 336 -10.60 11.33 15.41
CA PHE A 336 -11.42 12.02 16.40
C PHE A 336 -12.73 11.26 16.60
N PRO A 337 -13.05 10.80 17.82
CA PRO A 337 -14.23 9.98 18.07
C PRO A 337 -15.55 10.60 17.58
N ALA A 338 -15.68 11.93 17.63
CA ALA A 338 -16.84 12.67 17.16
C ALA A 338 -17.03 12.65 15.63
N PHE A 339 -15.98 12.33 14.86
CA PHE A 339 -15.93 12.41 13.40
C PHE A 339 -15.49 11.08 12.74
N ALA A 340 -15.69 9.97 13.47
CA ALA A 340 -15.33 8.63 13.05
C ALA A 340 -16.52 7.79 12.56
N ALA A 341 -17.75 8.26 12.78
CA ALA A 341 -18.96 7.49 12.56
C ALA A 341 -19.21 7.18 11.08
N GLY A 342 -18.93 8.13 10.19
CA GLY A 342 -19.06 7.96 8.75
C GLY A 342 -18.07 6.95 8.19
N THR A 343 -16.80 7.04 8.60
CA THR A 343 -15.76 6.06 8.24
C THR A 343 -16.11 4.67 8.75
N ARG A 344 -16.56 4.56 10.01
CA ARG A 344 -17.02 3.29 10.60
C ARG A 344 -18.20 2.70 9.83
N GLY A 345 -19.26 3.48 9.61
CA GLY A 345 -20.48 3.00 8.99
C GLY A 345 -20.28 2.51 7.55
N VAL A 346 -19.45 3.21 6.78
CA VAL A 346 -19.06 2.76 5.43
C VAL A 346 -18.23 1.48 5.49
N ALA A 347 -17.22 1.40 6.36
CA ALA A 347 -16.40 0.20 6.51
C ALA A 347 -17.21 -1.04 6.94
N GLU A 348 -18.15 -0.86 7.88
CA GLU A 348 -19.08 -1.92 8.31
C GLU A 348 -20.03 -2.36 7.18
N ALA A 349 -20.51 -1.42 6.35
CA ALA A 349 -21.33 -1.76 5.19
C ALA A 349 -20.55 -2.60 4.15
N ILE A 350 -19.27 -2.28 3.93
CA ILE A 350 -18.40 -3.06 3.04
C ILE A 350 -18.19 -4.46 3.61
N ALA A 351 -17.83 -4.58 4.89
CA ALA A 351 -17.64 -5.88 5.53
C ALA A 351 -18.91 -6.74 5.49
N ALA A 352 -20.08 -6.12 5.69
CA ALA A 352 -21.38 -6.80 5.57
C ALA A 352 -21.68 -7.26 4.14
N ALA A 353 -21.30 -6.49 3.12
CA ALA A 353 -21.42 -6.90 1.72
C ALA A 353 -20.47 -8.08 1.42
N THR A 354 -19.25 -8.07 1.96
CA THR A 354 -18.30 -9.18 1.83
C THR A 354 -18.78 -10.45 2.49
N ALA A 355 -19.39 -10.37 3.68
CA ALA A 355 -20.04 -11.51 4.31
C ALA A 355 -21.18 -12.11 3.46
N LYS A 356 -21.77 -11.33 2.54
CA LYS A 356 -22.77 -11.78 1.55
C LYS A 356 -22.16 -12.27 0.23
N GLY A 357 -20.84 -12.32 0.13
CA GLY A 357 -20.10 -12.81 -1.04
C GLY A 357 -19.61 -11.72 -1.99
N ALA A 358 -19.64 -10.44 -1.63
CA ALA A 358 -18.97 -9.40 -2.42
C ALA A 358 -17.44 -9.49 -2.25
N PHE A 359 -16.71 -9.33 -3.34
CA PHE A 359 -15.27 -9.13 -3.31
C PHE A 359 -14.96 -7.69 -2.89
N SER A 360 -14.31 -7.49 -1.74
CA SER A 360 -13.94 -6.15 -1.26
C SER A 360 -12.44 -5.96 -1.12
N VAL A 361 -11.97 -4.81 -1.58
CA VAL A 361 -10.57 -4.40 -1.49
C VAL A 361 -10.48 -3.09 -0.74
N VAL A 362 -9.74 -3.09 0.36
CA VAL A 362 -9.35 -1.88 1.10
C VAL A 362 -7.96 -1.46 0.60
N GLY A 363 -7.88 -0.33 -0.10
CA GLY A 363 -6.63 0.22 -0.59
C GLY A 363 -6.25 1.51 0.14
N GLY A 364 -4.95 1.79 0.23
CA GLY A 364 -4.42 3.01 0.83
C GLY A 364 -4.15 2.87 2.33
N GLY A 365 -3.05 3.49 2.79
CA GLY A 365 -2.59 3.40 4.17
C GLY A 365 -3.65 3.88 5.17
N ASP A 366 -4.32 5.00 4.88
CA ASP A 366 -5.29 5.61 5.80
C ASP A 366 -6.55 4.75 5.97
N SER A 367 -7.04 4.09 4.91
CA SER A 367 -8.17 3.16 5.02
C SER A 367 -7.82 1.93 5.84
N ALA A 368 -6.64 1.33 5.61
CA ALA A 368 -6.17 0.20 6.41
C ALA A 368 -5.97 0.60 7.88
N ALA A 369 -5.43 1.80 8.13
CA ALA A 369 -5.29 2.35 9.48
C ALA A 369 -6.66 2.60 10.14
N ALA A 370 -7.65 3.09 9.38
CA ALA A 370 -9.01 3.29 9.88
C ALA A 370 -9.67 1.97 10.29
N VAL A 371 -9.53 0.89 9.50
CA VAL A 371 -10.04 -0.45 9.87
C VAL A 371 -9.51 -0.88 11.24
N ARG A 372 -8.20 -0.70 11.48
CA ARG A 372 -7.54 -1.06 12.73
C ARG A 372 -7.93 -0.16 13.90
N ALA A 373 -7.83 1.16 13.72
CA ALA A 373 -8.11 2.14 14.76
C ALA A 373 -9.56 2.06 15.25
N LEU A 374 -10.49 1.69 14.36
CA LEU A 374 -11.90 1.53 14.69
C LEU A 374 -12.24 0.14 15.26
N GLY A 375 -11.26 -0.75 15.40
CA GLY A 375 -11.44 -2.11 15.93
C GLY A 375 -12.28 -3.00 15.02
N LEU A 376 -12.28 -2.74 13.72
CA LEU A 376 -13.00 -3.55 12.74
C LEU A 376 -12.20 -4.80 12.41
N ASN A 377 -12.90 -5.92 12.17
CA ASN A 377 -12.24 -7.18 11.83
C ASN A 377 -11.64 -7.08 10.42
N GLU A 378 -10.30 -7.10 10.33
CA GLU A 378 -9.58 -7.11 9.05
C GLU A 378 -9.99 -8.29 8.15
N SER A 379 -10.30 -9.45 8.75
CA SER A 379 -10.77 -10.63 8.01
C SER A 379 -12.21 -10.49 7.48
N GLY A 380 -12.88 -9.38 7.78
CA GLY A 380 -14.18 -9.03 7.22
C GLY A 380 -14.10 -8.49 5.78
N PHE A 381 -12.90 -8.23 5.28
CA PHE A 381 -12.63 -7.77 3.92
C PHE A 381 -11.95 -8.86 3.11
N SER A 382 -12.14 -8.88 1.77
CA SER A 382 -11.50 -9.90 0.93
C SER A 382 -10.00 -9.66 0.77
N HIS A 383 -9.58 -8.40 0.71
CA HIS A 383 -8.18 -8.00 0.63
C HIS A 383 -7.95 -6.64 1.27
N ILE A 384 -6.88 -6.51 2.07
CA ILE A 384 -6.38 -5.22 2.56
C ILE A 384 -5.01 -5.01 1.95
N SER A 385 -4.91 -4.06 1.02
CA SER A 385 -3.70 -3.81 0.26
C SER A 385 -2.63 -3.13 1.11
N THR A 386 -1.41 -3.66 1.02
CA THR A 386 -0.19 -3.10 1.61
C THR A 386 0.49 -2.07 0.68
N GLY A 387 0.00 -1.96 -0.56
CA GLY A 387 0.62 -1.17 -1.61
C GLY A 387 0.54 0.34 -1.47
N GLY A 388 -0.39 0.86 -0.66
CA GLY A 388 -0.56 2.31 -0.48
C GLY A 388 -0.65 3.05 -1.81
N GLY A 389 0.33 3.93 -2.08
CA GLY A 389 0.43 4.68 -3.34
C GLY A 389 0.66 3.81 -4.58
N ALA A 390 1.34 2.66 -4.46
CA ALA A 390 1.57 1.76 -5.60
C ALA A 390 0.25 1.22 -6.17
N SER A 391 -0.68 0.84 -5.30
CA SER A 391 -2.00 0.36 -5.70
C SER A 391 -2.79 1.45 -6.42
N LEU A 392 -2.68 2.70 -5.97
CA LEU A 392 -3.33 3.82 -6.64
C LEU A 392 -2.72 4.11 -8.01
N GLU A 393 -1.40 4.21 -8.11
CA GLU A 393 -0.72 4.42 -9.40
C GLU A 393 -1.05 3.31 -10.39
N TYR A 394 -1.17 2.05 -9.94
CA TYR A 394 -1.63 0.95 -10.78
C TYR A 394 -3.06 1.17 -11.30
N LEU A 395 -4.01 1.53 -10.42
CA LEU A 395 -5.40 1.79 -10.80
C LEU A 395 -5.54 2.99 -11.74
N GLU A 396 -4.62 3.96 -11.66
CA GLU A 396 -4.49 5.08 -12.60
C GLU A 396 -3.97 4.65 -13.98
N GLY A 397 -3.54 3.39 -14.14
CA GLY A 397 -2.91 2.89 -15.35
C GLY A 397 -1.48 3.37 -15.54
N LYS A 398 -0.82 3.87 -14.48
CA LYS A 398 0.58 4.27 -14.56
C LYS A 398 1.50 3.05 -14.58
N PRO A 399 2.61 3.11 -15.32
CA PRO A 399 3.62 2.07 -15.25
C PRO A 399 4.26 2.04 -13.85
N LEU A 400 4.33 0.86 -13.23
CA LEU A 400 5.06 0.64 -11.99
C LEU A 400 6.46 0.11 -12.32
N PRO A 401 7.55 0.88 -12.13
CA PRO A 401 8.89 0.49 -12.58
C PRO A 401 9.32 -0.89 -12.07
N GLY A 402 9.09 -1.17 -10.78
CA GLY A 402 9.43 -2.46 -10.17
C GLY A 402 8.68 -3.63 -10.80
N LEU A 403 7.42 -3.46 -11.19
CA LEU A 403 6.69 -4.54 -11.90
C LEU A 403 7.17 -4.72 -13.32
N GLN A 404 7.45 -3.62 -14.04
CA GLN A 404 8.00 -3.67 -15.40
C GLN A 404 9.33 -4.43 -15.43
N ALA A 405 10.19 -4.19 -14.44
CA ALA A 405 11.46 -4.89 -14.34
C ALA A 405 11.29 -6.41 -14.20
N LEU A 406 10.22 -6.88 -13.53
CA LEU A 406 9.87 -8.30 -13.44
C LEU A 406 9.36 -8.89 -14.76
N GLU A 407 8.77 -8.09 -15.65
CA GLU A 407 8.35 -8.55 -16.98
C GLU A 407 9.54 -8.78 -17.92
N THR A 408 10.59 -7.97 -17.76
CA THR A 408 11.78 -8.00 -18.61
C THR A 408 12.89 -8.92 -18.11
N GLY A 409 12.75 -9.51 -16.91
CA GLY A 409 13.79 -10.25 -16.18
C GLY A 409 14.28 -11.58 -16.78
N GLY A 410 14.03 -11.84 -18.06
CA GLY A 410 14.68 -12.93 -18.81
C GLY A 410 15.94 -12.41 -19.50
N VAL A 411 17.09 -12.54 -18.84
CA VAL A 411 18.49 -12.40 -19.33
C VAL A 411 18.67 -11.57 -20.61
N GLN A 412 19.20 -10.34 -20.47
CA GLN A 412 20.01 -9.72 -21.52
C GLN A 412 21.47 -10.14 -21.41
#